data_AF-A0A356ERQ6-F1
#
_entry.id   AF-A0A356ERQ6-F1
#
_cell.length_a   1.000
_cell.length_b   1.000
_cell.length_c   1.000
_cell.angle_alpha   90.00
_cell.angle_beta   90.00
_cell.angle_gamma   90.00
#
_symmetry.space_group_name_H-M   'P 1'
#
loop_
_entity.id
_entity.type
_entity.pdbx_description
1 polymer ?
#
loop_
_entity_poly.entity_id
_entity_poly.type
_entity_poly.pdbx_seq_one_letter_code
_entity_poly.pdbx_strand_id
1 'polypeptide(L)'
;SDMATGSADEIEEELRLFYVALTRAKNWLYVCCPLRYYYYPHGKSDSHGYALRTRFLPERLLPFFECVTTGPGSSDEASDGRTGTTDLTSEAIRRRTKGYW
;
A
#
# COMPACT_ATOMS: atom_id res chain seq x y z
N SER A 1 -0.85 -10.26 13.63
CA SER A 1 0.39 -10.99 13.90
C SER A 1 1.42 -10.04 14.42
N ASP A 2 1.47 -9.98 15.75
CA ASP A 2 2.49 -9.36 16.57
C ASP A 2 3.65 -10.36 16.73
N MET A 3 4.32 -10.64 15.61
CA MET A 3 5.37 -11.67 15.48
C MET A 3 6.48 -11.10 14.62
N ALA A 4 7.33 -10.28 15.24
CA ALA A 4 8.73 -10.01 14.91
C ALA A 4 9.14 -8.70 15.60
N THR A 5 9.31 -8.70 16.93
CA THR A 5 10.40 -7.92 17.50
C THR A 5 11.69 -8.66 17.12
N GLY A 6 12.03 -8.56 15.83
CA GLY A 6 13.40 -8.72 15.39
C GLY A 6 14.25 -7.77 16.23
N SER A 7 15.48 -8.17 16.53
CA SER A 7 16.40 -7.39 17.36
C SER A 7 16.43 -5.89 17.01
N ALA A 8 16.89 -5.03 17.92
CA ALA A 8 17.06 -3.60 17.61
C ALA A 8 17.83 -3.38 16.30
N ASP A 9 18.81 -4.25 16.02
CA ASP A 9 19.59 -4.29 14.80
C ASP A 9 18.74 -4.59 13.54
N GLU A 10 17.79 -5.53 13.62
CA GLU A 10 16.86 -5.83 12.52
C GLU A 10 15.93 -4.64 12.25
N ILE A 11 15.44 -3.97 13.28
CA ILE A 11 14.60 -2.77 13.12
C ILE A 11 15.39 -1.63 12.48
N GLU A 12 16.65 -1.44 12.87
CA GLU A 12 17.53 -0.48 12.23
C GLU A 12 17.76 -0.81 10.75
N GLU A 13 17.95 -2.09 10.42
CA GLU A 13 18.11 -2.52 9.04
C GLU A 13 16.84 -2.30 8.22
N GLU A 14 15.66 -2.63 8.77
CA GLU A 14 14.38 -2.30 8.14
C GLU A 14 14.23 -0.79 7.89
N LEU A 15 14.69 0.05 8.83
CA LEU A 15 14.70 1.51 8.65
C LEU A 15 15.66 1.93 7.53
N ARG A 16 16.85 1.32 7.42
CA ARG A 16 17.78 1.58 6.30
C ARG A 16 17.14 1.22 4.96
N LEU A 17 16.48 0.06 4.88
CA LEU A 17 15.78 -0.35 3.66
C LEU A 17 14.67 0.63 3.28
N PHE A 18 13.87 1.07 4.27
CA PHE A 18 12.84 2.07 4.04
C PHE A 18 13.43 3.40 3.55
N TYR A 19 14.49 3.88 4.19
CA TYR A 19 15.20 5.11 3.79
C TYR A 19 15.76 5.03 2.36
N VAL A 20 16.37 3.90 1.98
CA VAL A 20 16.87 3.69 0.61
C VAL A 20 15.73 3.71 -0.40
N ALA A 21 14.57 3.11 -0.09
CA ALA A 21 13.41 3.15 -0.96
C ALA A 21 12.89 4.58 -1.17
N LEU A 22 12.83 5.39 -0.10
CA LEU A 22 12.41 6.79 -0.18
C LEU A 22 13.38 7.65 -1.00
N THR A 23 14.69 7.48 -0.79
CA THR A 23 15.72 8.31 -1.42
C THR A 23 16.12 7.86 -2.83
N ARG A 24 15.72 6.66 -3.25
CA ARG A 24 15.91 6.20 -4.64
C ARG A 24 14.97 6.89 -5.63
N ALA A 25 13.84 7.42 -5.18
CA ALA A 25 12.92 8.16 -6.01
C ALA A 25 13.54 9.51 -6.42
N LYS A 26 13.79 9.71 -7.72
CA LYS A 26 14.40 10.95 -8.23
C LYS A 26 13.38 12.06 -8.50
N ASN A 27 12.23 11.68 -9.06
CA ASN A 27 11.23 12.63 -9.56
C ASN A 27 9.94 12.55 -8.74
N TRP A 28 9.46 11.33 -8.49
CA TRP A 28 8.17 11.09 -7.85
C TRP A 28 8.25 9.89 -6.92
N LEU A 29 7.69 10.02 -5.72
CA LEU A 29 7.60 8.97 -4.71
C LEU A 29 6.12 8.68 -4.44
N TYR A 30 5.73 7.42 -4.63
CA TYR A 30 4.39 6.92 -4.29
C TYR A 30 4.51 5.84 -3.22
N VAL A 31 3.80 6.03 -2.11
CA VAL A 31 3.77 5.06 -1.01
C VAL A 31 2.36 4.47 -0.93
N CYS A 32 2.26 3.15 -1.12
CA CYS A 32 0.99 2.45 -1.14
C CYS A 32 0.86 1.54 0.09
N CYS A 33 -0.28 1.61 0.77
CA CYS A 33 -0.65 0.69 1.85
C CYS A 33 -1.94 -0.04 1.47
N PRO A 34 -1.88 -1.25 0.90
CA PRO A 34 -3.08 -1.97 0.50
C PRO A 34 -3.87 -2.42 1.74
N LEU A 35 -5.16 -2.11 1.81
CA LEU A 35 -5.99 -2.54 2.95
C LEU A 35 -6.03 -4.07 3.08
N ARG A 36 -6.22 -4.76 1.96
CA ARG A 36 -6.28 -6.23 1.88
C ARG A 36 -5.11 -6.73 1.05
N TYR A 37 -4.39 -7.72 1.57
CA TYR A 37 -3.36 -8.43 0.80
C TYR A 37 -3.67 -9.93 0.80
N TYR A 38 -3.63 -10.52 -0.39
CA TYR A 38 -3.96 -11.93 -0.59
C TYR A 38 -2.67 -12.75 -0.55
N TYR A 39 -2.66 -13.78 0.30
CA TYR A 39 -1.51 -14.67 0.46
C TYR A 39 -1.27 -15.55 -0.78
N TYR A 40 -2.34 -15.85 -1.52
CA TYR A 40 -2.31 -16.68 -2.72
C TYR A 40 -2.91 -15.91 -3.91
N PRO A 41 -2.14 -15.62 -4.97
CA PRO A 41 -2.64 -14.87 -6.13
C PRO A 41 -3.69 -15.62 -6.94
N HIS A 42 -3.80 -16.95 -6.78
CA HIS A 42 -4.71 -17.84 -7.51
C HIS A 42 -5.53 -18.76 -6.60
N GLY A 43 -5.64 -18.43 -5.32
CA GLY A 43 -6.49 -19.18 -4.40
C GLY A 43 -7.97 -18.97 -4.74
N LYS A 44 -8.77 -20.04 -4.79
CA LYS A 44 -10.25 -19.94 -4.94
C LYS A 44 -10.97 -19.37 -3.70
N SER A 45 -10.22 -18.85 -2.73
CA SER A 45 -10.71 -18.40 -1.43
C SER A 45 -10.42 -16.90 -1.28
N ASP A 46 -11.40 -16.14 -0.78
CA ASP A 46 -11.25 -14.71 -0.44
C ASP A 46 -10.46 -14.50 0.88
N SER A 47 -9.53 -15.42 1.18
CA SER A 47 -8.69 -15.35 2.36
C SER A 47 -7.63 -14.26 2.17
N HIS A 48 -7.80 -13.16 2.89
CA HIS A 48 -6.88 -12.03 2.88
C HIS A 48 -6.38 -11.67 4.28
N GLY A 49 -5.18 -11.12 4.36
CA GLY A 49 -4.71 -10.38 5.52
C GLY A 49 -5.07 -8.91 5.41
N TYR A 50 -5.19 -8.23 6.54
CA TYR A 50 -5.25 -6.77 6.58
C TYR A 50 -3.85 -6.20 6.79
N ALA A 51 -3.44 -5.25 5.94
CA ALA A 51 -2.18 -4.55 6.15
C ALA A 51 -2.38 -3.34 7.06
N LEU A 52 -1.35 -3.06 7.86
CA LEU A 52 -1.23 -1.83 8.62
C LEU A 52 -0.20 -0.93 7.96
N ARG A 53 -0.33 0.38 8.17
CA ARG A 53 0.70 1.35 7.78
C ARG A 53 2.02 0.99 8.48
N THR A 54 3.12 1.08 7.74
CA THR A 54 4.45 0.84 8.29
C THR A 54 4.73 1.74 9.51
N ARG A 55 5.40 1.20 10.52
CA ARG A 55 5.82 1.94 11.72
C ARG A 55 6.73 3.13 11.41
N PHE A 56 7.42 3.09 10.27
CA PHE A 56 8.31 4.17 9.82
C PHE A 56 7.58 5.34 9.15
N LEU A 57 6.24 5.27 9.03
CA LEU A 57 5.40 6.35 8.52
C LEU A 57 4.38 6.79 9.60
N PRO A 58 4.82 7.49 10.66
CA PRO A 58 3.94 8.01 11.70
C PRO A 58 3.03 9.14 11.19
N GLU A 59 1.95 9.42 11.92
CA GLU A 59 0.92 10.40 11.52
C GLU A 59 1.47 11.81 11.27
N ARG A 60 2.50 12.19 12.03
CA ARG A 60 3.20 13.47 11.85
C ARG A 60 3.81 13.67 10.46
N LEU A 61 4.06 12.58 9.71
CA LEU A 61 4.62 12.65 8.37
C LEU A 61 3.55 12.73 7.28
N LEU A 62 2.31 12.40 7.58
CA LEU A 62 1.22 12.42 6.60
C LEU A 62 1.02 13.79 5.92
N PRO A 63 1.22 14.95 6.59
CA PRO A 63 1.12 16.24 5.91
C PRO A 63 2.15 16.46 4.78
N PHE A 64 3.22 15.66 4.72
CA PHE A 64 4.20 15.72 3.61
C PHE A 64 3.80 14.85 2.41
N PHE A 65 2.70 14.11 2.52
CA PHE A 65 2.18 13.24 1.46
C PHE A 65 0.77 13.66 1.06
N GLU A 66 0.47 13.55 -0.23
CA GLU A 66 -0.91 13.55 -0.68
C GLU A 66 -1.55 12.21 -0.34
N CYS A 67 -2.46 12.20 0.64
CA CYS A 67 -3.10 10.99 1.13
C CYS A 67 -4.36 10.69 0.32
N VAL A 68 -4.26 9.76 -0.63
CA VAL A 68 -5.40 9.30 -1.44
C VAL A 68 -5.82 7.90 -1.01
N THR A 69 -7.11 7.73 -0.72
CA THR A 69 -7.71 6.41 -0.46
C THR A 69 -8.35 5.91 -1.74
N THR A 70 -7.86 4.81 -2.31
CA THR A 70 -8.47 4.16 -3.47
C THR A 70 -9.23 2.92 -3.04
N GLY A 71 -10.54 2.88 -3.28
CA GLY A 71 -11.37 1.71 -3.03
C GLY A 71 -12.78 1.87 -3.59
N PRO A 72 -13.58 0.79 -3.68
CA PRO A 72 -14.93 0.83 -4.24
C PRO A 72 -15.94 1.70 -3.47
N GLY A 73 -15.52 2.39 -2.41
CA GLY A 73 -16.32 3.34 -1.65
C GLY A 73 -15.66 4.71 -1.44
N SER A 74 -14.56 5.03 -2.14
CA SER A 74 -14.01 6.40 -2.14
C SER A 74 -14.87 7.29 -3.04
N SER A 75 -15.96 7.80 -2.49
CA SER A 75 -16.83 8.78 -3.13
C SER A 75 -16.16 10.16 -3.12
N ASP A 76 -15.42 10.48 -4.18
CA ASP A 76 -15.60 11.76 -4.84
C ASP A 76 -16.66 11.52 -5.94
N GLU A 77 -17.73 12.30 -5.93
CA GLU A 77 -19.08 11.89 -6.34
C GLU A 77 -19.31 11.62 -7.86
N ALA A 78 -20.39 10.84 -8.11
CA ALA A 78 -21.23 10.72 -9.32
C ALA A 78 -20.97 9.61 -10.38
N SER A 79 -21.96 8.71 -10.46
CA SER A 79 -22.35 7.79 -11.55
C SER A 79 -21.45 6.59 -11.91
N ASP A 80 -21.86 5.38 -11.51
CA ASP A 80 -22.59 4.42 -12.36
C ASP A 80 -22.53 3.02 -11.71
N GLY A 81 -23.70 2.37 -11.64
CA GLY A 81 -23.90 1.11 -10.93
C GLY A 81 -23.26 -0.08 -11.64
N ARG A 82 -21.97 -0.34 -11.40
CA ARG A 82 -21.37 -1.66 -11.63
C ARG A 82 -20.58 -2.09 -10.41
N THR A 83 -21.10 -3.11 -9.71
CA THR A 83 -20.33 -3.97 -8.81
C THR A 83 -19.30 -4.72 -9.65
N GLY A 84 -18.24 -4.03 -10.05
CA GLY A 84 -17.06 -4.65 -10.61
C GLY A 84 -16.18 -5.11 -9.45
N THR A 85 -15.99 -6.41 -9.32
CA THR A 85 -14.91 -6.99 -8.52
C THR A 85 -13.61 -6.37 -9.00
N THR A 86 -13.14 -5.32 -8.32
CA THR A 86 -11.87 -4.69 -8.68
C THR A 86 -10.78 -5.63 -8.19
N ASP A 87 -10.14 -6.33 -9.12
CA ASP A 87 -8.89 -7.05 -8.88
C ASP A 87 -7.87 -6.05 -8.32
N LEU A 88 -7.76 -5.97 -7.00
CA LEU A 88 -6.77 -5.17 -6.27
C LEU A 88 -5.48 -5.98 -6.12
N THR A 89 -5.06 -6.66 -7.18
CA THR A 89 -3.76 -7.31 -7.23
C THR A 89 -2.67 -6.25 -7.34
N SER A 90 -1.49 -6.53 -6.78
CA SER A 90 -0.31 -5.66 -6.91
C SER A 90 0.00 -5.31 -8.38
N GLU A 91 -0.34 -6.22 -9.30
CA GLU A 91 -0.25 -6.02 -10.74
C GLU A 91 -1.24 -4.97 -11.28
N ALA A 92 -2.49 -4.99 -10.83
CA ALA A 92 -3.49 -4.00 -11.20
C ALA A 92 -3.15 -2.60 -10.66
N ILE A 93 -2.62 -2.52 -9.43
CA ILE A 93 -2.11 -1.28 -8.85
C ILE A 93 -0.97 -0.74 -9.73
N ARG A 94 0.02 -1.57 -10.07
CA ARG A 94 1.13 -1.19 -10.96
C ARG A 94 0.65 -0.72 -12.33
N ARG A 95 -0.33 -1.41 -12.93
CA ARG A 95 -0.91 -1.04 -14.23
C ARG A 95 -1.59 0.32 -14.17
N ARG A 96 -2.30 0.62 -13.07
CA ARG A 96 -2.97 1.90 -12.85
C ARG A 96 -1.97 3.03 -12.61
N THR A 97 -0.94 2.79 -11.78
CA THR A 97 0.10 3.78 -11.52
C THR A 97 0.89 4.13 -12.79
N LYS A 98 1.03 3.18 -13.74
CA LYS A 98 1.66 3.43 -15.04
C LYS A 98 0.91 4.46 -15.90
N GLY A 99 -0.40 4.64 -15.71
CA GLY A 99 -1.18 5.64 -16.46
C GLY A 99 -0.91 7.10 -16.08
N TYR A 100 -0.18 7.34 -14.98
CA TYR A 100 0.26 8.67 -14.56
C TYR A 100 1.65 9.04 -15.12
N TRP A 101 2.15 8.27 -16.09
CA TRP A 101 3.46 8.43 -16.73
C TRP A 101 3.36 8.32 -18.26
#